data_AF-A0A6S7BY79-F1
#
_entry.id   AF-A0A6S7BY79-F1
#
_cell.length_a   1.000
_cell.length_b   1.000
_cell.length_c   1.000
_cell.angle_alpha   90.00
_cell.angle_beta   90.00
_cell.angle_gamma   90.00
#
_symmetry.space_group_name_H-M   'P 1'
#
loop_
_entity.id
_entity.type
_entity.pdbx_description
1 polymer ?
#
loop_
_entity_poly.entity_id
_entity_poly.type
_entity_poly.pdbx_seq_one_letter_code
_entity_poly.pdbx_strand_id
1 'polypeptide(L)'
;MRPLILYLKGFTGVRDGMKRDEITIDFEMLPAGLIALVGPNGCGKTTIMDNLHPYRILPSRATKLSVDAFSYWDHLFGVQAEKVLEWEHGGVR
;
A
#
# COMPACT_ATOMS: atom_id res chain seq x y z
N MET A 1 -11.17 2.06 -11.15
CA MET A 1 -10.66 1.06 -10.19
C MET A 1 -11.06 1.54 -8.81
N ARG A 2 -11.72 0.70 -8.01
CA ARG A 2 -12.13 0.98 -6.63
C ARG A 2 -11.39 -0.01 -5.72
N PRO A 3 -10.49 0.43 -4.82
CA PRO A 3 -9.85 -0.48 -3.88
C PRO A 3 -10.91 -1.05 -2.92
N LEU A 4 -10.79 -2.33 -2.58
CA LEU A 4 -11.67 -3.03 -1.65
C LEU A 4 -10.90 -3.37 -0.37
N ILE A 5 -9.83 -4.16 -0.51
CA ILE A 5 -8.95 -4.56 0.59
C ILE A 5 -7.50 -4.27 0.22
N LEU A 6 -6.73 -3.76 1.19
CA LEU A 6 -5.27 -3.75 1.13
C LEU A 6 -4.71 -4.51 2.33
N TYR A 7 -3.99 -5.59 2.06
CA TYR A 7 -3.19 -6.28 3.06
C TYR A 7 -1.70 -6.12 2.74
N LEU A 8 -0.94 -5.72 3.75
CA LEU A 8 0.51 -5.54 3.68
C LEU A 8 1.17 -6.23 4.85
N LYS A 9 2.15 -7.09 4.56
CA LYS A 9 3.03 -7.73 5.55
C LYS A 9 4.49 -7.54 5.17
N GLY A 10 5.33 -7.26 6.15
CA GLY A 10 6.76 -7.13 5.93
C GLY A 10 7.17 -5.80 5.30
N PHE A 11 6.32 -4.78 5.31
CA PHE A 11 6.66 -3.45 4.78
C PHE A 11 7.28 -2.57 5.88
N THR A 12 8.50 -2.08 5.65
CA THR A 12 9.26 -1.26 6.63
C THR A 12 8.49 -0.01 7.06
N GLY A 13 7.77 0.64 6.14
CA GLY A 13 6.96 1.81 6.46
C GLY A 13 5.74 1.51 7.35
N VAL A 14 5.24 0.26 7.37
CA VAL A 14 4.19 -0.19 8.30
C VAL A 14 4.80 -0.48 9.67
N ARG A 15 5.89 -1.23 9.71
CA ARG A 15 6.61 -1.54 10.96
C ARG A 15 7.08 -0.27 11.67
N ASP A 16 7.77 0.61 10.97
CA ASP A 16 8.36 1.78 11.59
C ASP A 16 7.30 2.82 11.96
N GLY A 17 6.29 2.99 11.11
CA GLY A 17 5.24 4.00 11.27
C GLY A 17 4.08 3.61 12.17
N MET A 18 3.71 2.33 12.21
CA MET A 18 2.55 1.82 12.95
C MET A 18 2.92 0.82 14.04
N LYS A 19 4.19 0.41 14.13
CA LYS A 19 4.68 -0.62 15.07
C LYS A 19 3.94 -1.94 14.92
N ARG A 20 3.65 -2.32 13.67
CA ARG A 20 2.99 -3.56 13.30
C ARG A 20 3.75 -4.24 12.17
N ASP A 21 3.80 -5.56 12.20
CA ASP A 21 4.43 -6.33 11.12
C ASP A 21 3.53 -6.46 9.88
N GLU A 22 2.22 -6.33 10.09
CA GLU A 22 1.21 -6.39 9.05
C GLU A 22 0.01 -5.48 9.35
N ILE A 23 -0.70 -5.12 8.29
CA ILE A 23 -1.98 -4.39 8.35
C ILE A 23 -2.94 -4.92 7.30
N THR A 24 -4.24 -4.86 7.63
CA THR A 24 -5.34 -4.98 6.67
C THR A 24 -6.16 -3.70 6.75
N ILE A 25 -6.49 -3.12 5.61
CA ILE A 25 -7.38 -1.97 5.50
C ILE A 25 -8.56 -2.38 4.62
N ASP A 26 -9.75 -2.26 5.18
CA ASP A 26 -11.01 -2.45 4.48
C ASP A 26 -11.53 -1.09 4.00
N PHE A 27 -11.57 -0.92 2.68
CA PHE A 27 -12.09 0.26 2.00
C PHE A 27 -13.54 0.08 1.56
N GLU A 28 -14.10 -1.13 1.63
CA GLU A 28 -15.47 -1.42 1.19
C GLU A 28 -16.48 -0.65 2.02
N MET A 29 -16.19 -0.48 3.32
CA MET A 29 -17.01 0.25 4.28
C MET A 29 -16.88 1.78 4.20
N LEU A 30 -16.00 2.32 3.36
CA LEU A 30 -15.84 3.77 3.26
C LEU A 30 -17.01 4.42 2.51
N PRO A 31 -17.48 5.60 2.97
CA PRO A 31 -18.54 6.31 2.30
C PRO A 31 -18.09 6.80 0.91
N ALA A 32 -19.05 7.05 0.03
CA ALA A 32 -18.78 7.73 -1.22
C ALA A 32 -18.27 9.16 -0.97
N GLY A 33 -17.33 9.61 -1.80
CA GLY A 33 -16.79 10.97 -1.76
C GLY A 33 -15.28 11.01 -1.55
N LEU A 34 -14.80 12.16 -1.08
CA LEU A 34 -13.38 12.39 -0.81
C LEU A 34 -13.02 11.85 0.57
N ILE A 35 -12.13 10.86 0.62
CA ILE A 35 -11.59 10.32 1.86
C ILE A 35 -10.20 10.89 2.11
N ALA A 36 -9.98 11.41 3.32
CA ALA A 36 -8.68 11.93 3.74
C ALA A 36 -7.95 10.91 4.63
N LEU A 37 -6.74 10.52 4.24
CA LEU A 37 -5.82 9.75 5.08
C LEU A 37 -4.95 10.70 5.91
N VAL A 38 -5.21 10.78 7.22
CA VAL A 38 -4.55 11.73 8.13
C VAL A 38 -3.65 11.03 9.14
N GLY A 39 -2.67 11.77 9.70
CA GLY A 39 -1.76 11.29 10.74
C GLY A 39 -0.41 12.00 10.72
N PRO A 40 0.44 11.81 11.75
CA PRO A 40 1.77 12.45 11.85
C PRO A 40 2.73 12.04 10.73
N ASN A 41 3.83 12.77 10.57
CA ASN A 41 4.91 12.37 9.67
C ASN A 41 5.51 11.03 10.10
N GLY A 42 5.79 10.16 9.13
CA GLY A 42 6.31 8.82 9.39
C GLY A 42 5.29 7.76 9.82
N CYS A 43 4.00 8.09 10.02
CA CYS A 43 3.00 7.11 10.48
C CYS A 43 2.54 6.08 9.42
N GLY A 44 3.19 6.01 8.25
CA GLY A 44 2.89 5.03 7.20
C GLY A 44 1.87 5.44 6.13
N LYS A 45 1.43 6.71 6.07
CA LYS A 45 0.45 7.18 5.06
C LYS A 45 0.90 6.94 3.63
N THR A 46 2.12 7.38 3.30
CA THR A 46 2.69 7.17 1.96
C THR A 46 2.84 5.69 1.65
N THR A 47 3.16 4.84 2.64
CA THR A 47 3.23 3.39 2.46
C THR A 47 1.88 2.79 2.04
N ILE A 48 0.77 3.26 2.61
CA ILE A 48 -0.58 2.86 2.18
C ILE A 48 -0.83 3.33 0.75
N MET A 49 -0.66 4.63 0.49
CA MET A 49 -0.96 5.23 -0.81
C MET A 49 -0.13 4.61 -1.94
N ASP A 50 1.16 4.37 -1.71
CA ASP A 50 2.06 3.74 -2.67
C ASP A 50 1.69 2.28 -2.97
N ASN A 51 0.90 1.63 -2.11
CA ASN A 51 0.50 0.24 -2.33
C ASN A 51 -0.93 0.07 -2.84
N LEU A 52 -1.71 1.15 -2.97
CA LEU A 52 -3.05 1.16 -3.57
C LEU A 52 -3.04 1.05 -5.11
N HIS A 53 -2.18 0.18 -5.63
CA HIS A 53 -2.09 -0.16 -7.05
C HIS A 53 -1.48 -1.57 -7.23
N PRO A 54 -1.70 -2.25 -8.37
CA PRO A 54 -1.25 -3.62 -8.58
C PRO A 54 0.26 -3.80 -8.77
N TYR A 55 1.00 -2.74 -9.11
CA TYR A 55 2.42 -2.85 -9.42
C TYR A 55 3.32 -3.06 -8.19
N ARG A 56 4.48 -3.67 -8.41
CA ARG A 56 5.51 -3.98 -7.39
C ARG A 56 6.53 -2.86 -7.21
N ILE A 57 6.04 -1.63 -7.14
CA ILE A 57 6.83 -0.41 -6.99
C ILE A 57 6.33 0.38 -5.77
N LEU A 58 7.14 1.31 -5.25
CA LEU A 58 6.67 2.39 -4.39
C LEU A 58 6.81 3.70 -5.17
N PRO A 59 5.73 4.30 -5.69
CA PRO A 59 5.80 5.50 -6.51
C PRO A 59 6.54 6.67 -5.86
N SER A 60 6.46 6.82 -4.53
CA SER A 60 7.21 7.87 -3.82
C SER A 60 8.73 7.66 -3.78
N ARG A 61 9.21 6.46 -4.14
CA ARG A 61 10.64 6.08 -4.13
C ARG A 61 11.19 5.73 -5.51
N ALA A 62 10.31 5.46 -6.47
CA ALA A 62 10.71 5.10 -7.81
C ALA A 62 11.24 6.32 -8.58
N THR A 63 12.37 6.14 -9.26
CA THR A 63 12.95 7.18 -10.14
C THR A 63 12.26 7.26 -11.50
N LYS A 64 11.60 6.17 -11.92
CA LYS A 64 10.70 6.12 -13.09
C LYS A 64 9.54 5.17 -12.80
N LEU A 65 8.41 5.37 -13.47
CA LEU A 65 7.22 4.52 -13.37
C LEU A 65 7.28 3.37 -14.39
N SER A 66 8.33 2.56 -14.30
CA SER A 66 8.56 1.43 -15.21
C SER A 66 9.09 0.22 -14.45
N VAL A 67 8.94 -0.96 -15.06
CA VAL A 67 9.29 -2.25 -14.44
C VAL A 67 10.78 -2.43 -14.15
N ASP A 68 11.63 -1.63 -14.81
CA ASP A 68 13.10 -1.64 -14.71
C ASP A 68 13.65 -0.61 -13.70
N ALA A 69 12.83 0.30 -13.19
CA ALA A 69 13.35 1.47 -12.48
C ALA A 69 13.50 1.29 -10.96
N PHE A 70 12.61 0.52 -10.32
CA PHE A 70 12.59 0.37 -8.87
C PHE A 70 11.70 -0.80 -8.43
N SER A 71 12.17 -1.63 -7.52
CA SER A 71 11.36 -2.64 -6.83
C SER A 71 11.14 -2.20 -5.39
N TYR A 72 9.95 -2.46 -4.82
CA TYR A 72 9.70 -2.19 -3.39
C TYR A 72 10.60 -2.99 -2.43
N TRP A 73 11.45 -3.89 -2.95
CA TRP A 73 12.17 -4.91 -2.20
C TRP A 73 13.10 -4.30 -1.13
N ASP A 74 13.70 -3.16 -1.45
CA ASP A 74 14.56 -2.39 -0.54
C ASP A 74 13.80 -1.79 0.65
N HIS A 75 12.46 -1.83 0.62
CA HIS A 75 11.58 -1.32 1.67
C HIS A 75 10.78 -2.40 2.36
N LEU A 76 11.19 -3.66 2.20
CA LEU A 76 10.65 -4.79 2.91
C LEU A 76 11.59 -5.21 4.06
N PHE A 77 11.08 -5.98 5.00
CA PHE A 77 11.87 -6.60 6.06
C PHE A 77 11.42 -8.05 6.29
N GLY A 78 12.28 -8.80 6.99
CA GLY A 78 12.03 -10.21 7.30
C GLY A 78 12.33 -11.13 6.12
N VAL A 79 12.03 -12.41 6.31
CA VAL A 79 12.27 -13.46 5.31
C VAL A 79 11.17 -13.55 4.25
N GLN A 80 9.99 -13.01 4.55
CA GLN A 80 8.80 -13.03 3.71
C GLN A 80 8.05 -11.72 3.84
N ALA A 81 7.49 -11.27 2.72
CA ALA A 81 6.64 -10.09 2.63
C ALA A 81 5.49 -10.37 1.67
N GLU A 82 4.35 -9.74 1.93
CA GLU A 82 3.13 -9.99 1.18
C GLU A 82 2.40 -8.67 0.91
N LYS A 83 1.92 -8.54 -0.32
CA LYS A 83 1.03 -7.45 -0.75
C LYS A 83 -0.16 -8.10 -1.44
N VAL A 84 -1.34 -7.89 -0.87
CA VAL A 84 -2.60 -8.23 -1.51
C VAL A 84 -3.40 -6.94 -1.67
N LEU A 85 -3.79 -6.65 -2.91
CA LEU A 85 -4.74 -5.60 -3.22
C LEU A 85 -5.91 -6.26 -3.93
N GLU A 86 -7.08 -6.18 -3.33
CA GLU A 86 -8.34 -6.51 -3.98
C GLU A 86 -8.98 -5.23 -4.48
N TRP A 87 -9.43 -5.19 -5.72
CA TRP A 87 -10.02 -3.99 -6.31
C TRP A 87 -11.12 -4.33 -7.30
N GLU A 88 -12.10 -3.46 -7.44
CA GLU A 88 -13.10 -3.56 -8.49
C GLU A 88 -12.70 -2.74 -9.72
N HIS A 89 -12.88 -3.31 -10.91
CA HIS A 89 -12.75 -2.61 -12.19
C HIS A 89 -13.87 -3.04 -13.15
N GLY A 90 -14.69 -2.09 -13.61
CA GLY A 90 -15.76 -2.37 -14.57
C GLY A 90 -16.86 -3.28 -14.02
N GLY A 91 -17.14 -3.24 -12.71
CA GLY A 91 -18.12 -4.11 -12.06
C GLY A 91 -17.61 -5.54 -11.77
N VAL A 92 -16.32 -5.79 -12.01
CA VAL A 92 -15.66 -7.06 -11.68
C VAL A 92 -14.69 -6.84 -10.52
N ARG A 93 -14.80 -7.70 -9.49
CA ARG A 93 -13.84 -7.80 -8.38
C ARG A 93 -12.59 -8.57 -8.81
#